data_AF-A0A2J4PWV2-F1
#
_entry.id   AF-A0A2J4PWV2-F1
#
_cell.length_a   1.000
_cell.length_b   1.000
_cell.length_c   1.000
_cell.angle_alpha   90.00
_cell.angle_beta   90.00
_cell.angle_gamma   90.00
#
_symmetry.space_group_name_H-M   'P 1'
#
loop_
_entity.id
_entity.type
_entity.pdbx_description
1 polymer ?
#
loop_
_entity_poly.entity_id
_entity_poly.type
_entity_poly.pdbx_seq_one_letter_code
_entity_poly.pdbx_strand_id
1 'polypeptide(L)' 'MNSIKIYTCHHKPSAFLNASIIKPLHVGKANSYNDIGCIGDDTGDNISFKNPFYCELTAHYW' A
#
# COMPACT_ATOMS: atom_id res chain seq x y z
N MET A 1 -6.29 10.91 -23.52
CA MET A 1 -7.16 10.52 -22.37
C MET A 1 -6.32 10.62 -21.10
N ASN A 2 -6.80 11.32 -20.08
CA ASN A 2 -6.10 11.42 -18.81
C ASN A 2 -6.39 10.16 -17.98
N SER A 3 -5.34 9.50 -17.50
CA SER A 3 -5.44 8.35 -16.59
C SER A 3 -5.17 8.80 -15.17
N ILE A 4 -6.03 8.41 -14.23
CA ILE A 4 -5.90 8.72 -12.81
C ILE A 4 -5.77 7.40 -12.04
N LYS A 5 -4.80 7.36 -11.12
CA LYS A 5 -4.66 6.30 -10.12
C LYS A 5 -4.44 6.96 -8.77
N ILE A 6 -5.17 6.51 -7.76
CA ILE A 6 -5.04 6.98 -6.38
C ILE A 6 -4.82 5.76 -5.51
N TYR A 7 -3.76 5.78 -4.70
CA TYR A 7 -3.43 4.68 -3.80
C TYR A 7 -3.92 4.99 -2.40
N THR A 8 -4.52 4.01 -1.72
CA THR A 8 -4.93 4.12 -0.31
C THR A 8 -4.07 3.19 0.53
N CYS A 9 -3.53 3.70 1.63
CA CYS A 9 -2.59 2.97 2.48
C CYS A 9 -3.32 2.27 3.62
N HIS A 10 -3.10 0.96 3.78
CA HIS A 10 -3.73 0.12 4.79
C HIS A 10 -2.66 -0.66 5.57
N HIS A 11 -2.77 -0.74 6.89
CA HIS A 11 -1.86 -1.51 7.75
C HIS A 11 -2.55 -2.66 8.52
N LYS A 12 -3.85 -2.85 8.28
CA LYS A 12 -4.73 -3.87 8.89
C LYS A 12 -6.02 -4.02 8.08
N PRO A 13 -6.80 -5.11 8.28
CA PRO A 13 -8.11 -5.27 7.64
C PRO A 13 -8.98 -4.03 7.82
N SER A 14 -9.41 -3.45 6.71
CA SER A 14 -10.19 -2.21 6.66
C SER A 14 -10.98 -2.15 5.35
N ALA A 15 -11.98 -1.27 5.27
CA ALA A 15 -12.81 -1.15 4.09
C ALA A 15 -12.04 -0.61 2.88
N PHE A 16 -12.35 -1.12 1.69
CA PHE A 16 -11.82 -0.61 0.43
C PHE A 16 -12.87 0.19 -0.32
N LEU A 17 -12.43 1.26 -0.99
CA LEU A 17 -13.29 2.02 -1.90
C LEU A 17 -13.47 1.23 -3.20
N ASN A 18 -14.69 1.20 -3.71
CA ASN A 18 -15.05 0.40 -4.89
C ASN A 18 -14.78 1.11 -6.24
N ALA A 19 -14.22 2.32 -6.22
CA ALA A 19 -13.91 3.04 -7.46
C ALA A 19 -12.67 2.43 -8.13
N SER A 20 -12.76 2.14 -9.44
CA SER A 20 -11.71 1.44 -10.20
C SER A 20 -10.35 2.17 -10.24
N ILE A 21 -10.36 3.49 -10.04
CA ILE A 21 -9.16 4.33 -9.97
C ILE A 21 -8.43 4.22 -8.62
N ILE A 22 -9.11 3.72 -7.58
CA ILE A 22 -8.53 3.51 -6.26
C ILE A 22 -7.80 2.17 -6.22
N LYS A 23 -6.58 2.18 -5.70
CA LYS A 23 -5.70 1.02 -5.56
C LYS A 23 -5.34 0.85 -4.08
N PRO A 24 -5.97 -0.08 -3.35
CA PRO A 24 -5.59 -0.35 -1.97
C PRO A 24 -4.19 -0.98 -1.94
N LEU A 25 -3.36 -0.51 -1.01
CA LEU A 25 -1.98 -0.96 -0.80
C LEU A 25 -1.75 -1.26 0.68
N HIS A 26 -1.18 -2.42 0.98
CA HIS A 26 -0.74 -2.81 2.31
C HIS A 26 0.64 -2.21 2.57
N VAL A 27 0.69 -1.13 3.35
CA VAL A 27 1.94 -0.43 3.69
C VAL A 27 2.66 -1.10 4.84
N GLY A 28 3.99 -1.16 4.76
CA GLY A 28 4.79 -1.90 5.73
C GLY A 28 4.53 -3.39 5.70
N LYS A 29 4.08 -3.94 4.56
CA LYS A 29 3.80 -5.37 4.40
C LYS A 29 5.02 -6.24 4.73
N ALA A 30 6.24 -5.77 4.45
CA ALA A 30 7.48 -6.49 4.79
C ALA A 30 7.63 -6.77 6.30
N ASN A 31 6.95 -6.00 7.15
CA ASN A 31 6.94 -6.16 8.61
C ASN A 31 5.70 -6.90 9.13
N SER A 32 4.83 -7.40 8.24
CA SER A 32 3.53 -7.96 8.58
C SER A 32 3.36 -9.37 8.02
N TYR A 33 3.04 -10.34 8.88
CA TYR A 33 2.71 -11.70 8.48
C TYR A 33 1.26 -11.86 7.99
N ASN A 34 0.44 -10.81 8.13
CA ASN A 34 -0.99 -10.88 7.80
C ASN A 34 -1.25 -10.50 6.34
N ASP A 35 -2.20 -11.17 5.72
CA ASP A 35 -2.85 -10.69 4.50
C ASP A 35 -4.10 -9.88 4.87
N ILE A 36 -4.31 -8.76 4.18
CA ILE A 36 -5.45 -7.86 4.39
C ILE A 36 -6.29 -7.69 3.12
N GLY A 37 -6.02 -8.48 2.06
CA GLY A 37 -6.82 -8.52 0.84
C GLY A 37 -6.42 -7.48 -0.21
N CYS A 38 -5.23 -6.92 -0.13
CA CYS A 38 -4.66 -6.04 -1.16
C CYS A 38 -3.16 -6.28 -1.33
N ILE A 39 -2.60 -5.78 -2.44
CA ILE A 39 -1.17 -5.90 -2.74
C ILE A 39 -0.33 -5.16 -1.70
N GLY A 40 0.89 -5.62 -1.45
CA GLY A 40 1.83 -4.99 -0.52
C GLY A 40 2.80 -4.03 -1.19
N ASP A 41 3.31 -3.08 -0.42
CA ASP A 41 4.39 -2.16 -0.81
C ASP A 41 5.79 -2.81 -0.74
N ASP A 42 5.87 -4.14 -0.64
CA ASP A 42 7.07 -4.94 -0.35
C ASP A 42 7.59 -5.75 -1.55
N THR A 43 7.14 -5.40 -2.76
CA THR A 43 7.54 -6.09 -4.00
C THR A 43 8.43 -5.21 -4.87
N GLY A 44 9.36 -5.80 -5.64
CA GLY A 44 10.30 -5.03 -6.47
C GLY A 44 11.31 -4.23 -5.63
N ASP A 45 11.73 -3.06 -6.14
CA ASP A 45 12.52 -2.09 -5.37
C ASP A 45 11.61 -1.38 -4.36
N ASN A 46 11.88 -1.55 -3.07
CA ASN A 46 10.99 -1.05 -2.03
C ASN A 46 11.72 -0.70 -0.73
N ILE A 47 11.03 0.09 0.10
CA ILE A 47 11.45 0.44 1.46
C ILE A 47 10.36 0.09 2.49
N SER A 48 9.51 -0.90 2.20
CA SER A 48 8.39 -1.32 3.05
C SER A 48 8.81 -1.58 4.50
N PHE A 49 9.95 -2.24 4.71
CA PHE A 49 10.49 -2.52 6.05
C PHE A 49 10.75 -1.25 6.88
N LYS A 50 10.87 -0.08 6.24
CA LYS A 50 11.06 1.23 6.88
C LYS A 50 9.75 1.96 7.18
N ASN A 51 8.58 1.36 6.92
CA ASN A 51 7.28 1.97 7.22
C ASN A 51 7.14 2.50 8.67
N PRO A 52 7.73 1.87 9.72
CA PRO A 52 7.71 2.45 11.07
C PRO A 52 8.36 3.83 11.20
N PHE A 53 9.21 4.22 10.26
CA PHE A 53 9.93 5.50 10.26
C PHE A 53 9.47 6.46 9.15
N TYR A 54 8.98 5.91 8.03
CA TYR A 54 8.64 6.67 6.83
C TYR A 54 7.12 6.78 6.59
N CYS A 55 6.31 6.01 7.31
CA CYS A 55 4.86 5.94 7.13
C CYS A 55 4.52 5.77 5.62
N GLU A 56 3.50 6.46 5.12
CA GLU A 56 3.03 6.36 3.74
C GLU A 56 4.05 6.81 2.67
N LEU A 57 5.23 7.32 3.05
CA LEU A 57 6.32 7.51 2.08
C LEU A 57 6.82 6.17 1.51
N THR A 58 6.60 5.04 2.19
CA THR A 58 6.91 3.72 1.60
C THR A 58 6.00 3.40 0.41
N ALA A 59 4.71 3.78 0.49
CA ALA A 59 3.77 3.67 -0.61
C ALA A 59 4.06 4.63 -1.77
N HIS A 60 4.65 5.79 -1.49
CA HIS A 60 5.08 6.71 -2.54
C HIS A 60 6.28 6.16 -3.30
N TYR A 61 7.24 5.58 -2.58
CA TYR A 61 8.46 5.03 -3.16
C TYR A 61 8.19 3.80 -4.04
N TRP A 62 7.30 2.93 -3.57
CA TRP A 62 6.89 1.69 -4.24
C TRP A 62 6.00 1.96 -5.48
#